data_AF-A0A6J1W0U7-F1
#
_entry.id   AF-A0A6J1W0U7-F1
#
_cell.length_a   1.000
_cell.length_b   1.000
_cell.length_c   1.000
_cell.angle_alpha   90.00
_cell.angle_beta   90.00
_cell.angle_gamma   90.00
#
_symmetry.space_group_name_H-M   'P 1'
#
loop_
_entity.id
_entity.type
_entity.pdbx_description
1 polymer ?
#
loop_
_entity_poly.entity_id
_entity_poly.type
_entity_poly.pdbx_seq_one_letter_code
_entity_poly.pdbx_strand_id
1 'polypeptide(L)'
;MVEIIEQPKQRGMRFRYQCEGRLAGSIPGERSTDTTKTHPTIKIHNYQGPGKVRISLVTKEAPHRPHPHDLVGKDCKEGYYEAELSPERSIHSFQNLGIQCVRKRDLEKAVAKRIETGNNPFNMPMEELKGDYDLNAVRLCFQVWIRDTGTGHVMQLPLVVSQPIYDNREYLARTLGVKLKA
;
A
#
# COMPACT_ATOMS: atom_id res chain seq x y z
N MET A 1 14.41 13.37 3.54
CA MET A 1 13.10 13.06 4.15
C MET A 1 12.14 12.62 3.06
N VAL A 2 11.26 11.66 3.31
CA VAL A 2 10.18 11.30 2.37
C VAL A 2 8.91 12.06 2.76
N GLU A 3 8.19 12.60 1.80
CA GLU A 3 6.90 13.26 1.98
C GLU A 3 5.88 12.68 0.98
N ILE A 4 4.66 12.42 1.42
CA ILE A 4 3.56 12.06 0.51
C ILE A 4 2.94 13.36 -0.03
N ILE A 5 3.20 13.69 -1.29
CA ILE A 5 2.70 14.92 -1.93
C ILE A 5 1.34 14.74 -2.60
N GLU A 6 0.96 13.50 -2.93
CA GLU A 6 -0.38 13.10 -3.36
C GLU A 6 -0.74 11.86 -2.55
N GLN A 7 -1.68 12.02 -1.60
CA GLN A 7 -2.19 10.92 -0.79
C GLN A 7 -3.04 9.96 -1.65
N PRO A 8 -3.20 8.67 -1.28
CA PRO A 8 -4.19 7.82 -1.89
C PRO A 8 -5.60 8.31 -1.54
N LYS A 9 -6.56 8.16 -2.45
CA LYS A 9 -7.96 8.46 -2.18
C LYS A 9 -8.49 7.52 -1.10
N GLN A 10 -9.07 8.09 -0.03
CA GLN A 10 -9.53 7.28 1.10
C GLN A 10 -10.72 6.37 0.76
N ARG A 11 -11.60 6.80 -0.15
CA ARG A 11 -12.85 6.10 -0.48
C ARG A 11 -13.07 6.07 -1.99
N GLY A 12 -13.97 5.21 -2.44
CA GLY A 12 -14.33 5.07 -3.86
C GLY A 12 -13.66 3.88 -4.55
N MET A 13 -12.65 3.27 -3.94
CA MET A 13 -12.03 2.04 -4.41
C MET A 13 -12.60 0.82 -3.68
N ARG A 14 -12.82 -0.28 -4.41
CA ARG A 14 -13.20 -1.58 -3.83
C ARG A 14 -11.99 -2.52 -3.83
N PHE A 15 -11.78 -3.22 -2.73
CA PHE A 15 -10.80 -4.31 -2.66
C PHE A 15 -11.35 -5.56 -3.34
N ARG A 16 -10.48 -6.30 -4.03
CA ARG A 16 -10.91 -7.41 -4.90
C ARG A 16 -10.45 -8.74 -4.37
N TYR A 17 -11.31 -9.74 -4.39
CA TYR A 17 -10.89 -11.10 -4.08
C TYR A 17 -10.13 -11.70 -5.27
N GLN A 18 -9.15 -12.56 -4.99
CA GLN A 18 -8.39 -13.27 -6.03
C GLN A 18 -9.28 -14.05 -7.00
N CYS A 19 -10.38 -14.63 -6.51
CA CYS A 19 -11.32 -15.40 -7.32
C CYS A 19 -12.19 -14.55 -8.27
N GLU A 20 -12.16 -13.21 -8.20
CA GLU A 20 -12.95 -12.36 -9.10
C GLU A 20 -12.40 -12.35 -10.55
N GLY A 21 -11.18 -12.84 -10.78
CA GLY A 21 -10.60 -12.96 -12.13
C GLY A 21 -10.36 -11.63 -12.85
N ARG A 22 -10.45 -10.50 -12.13
CA ARG A 22 -10.24 -9.14 -12.64
C ARG A 22 -9.01 -8.52 -11.98
N LEU A 23 -8.34 -7.60 -12.69
CA LEU A 23 -7.31 -6.76 -12.07
C LEU A 23 -7.91 -6.00 -10.88
N ALA A 24 -7.16 -5.86 -9.79
CA ALA A 24 -7.64 -5.27 -8.54
C ALA A 24 -7.86 -3.74 -8.60
N GLY A 25 -7.91 -3.16 -9.80
CA GLY A 25 -7.96 -1.72 -10.04
C GLY A 25 -6.63 -1.03 -9.76
N SER A 26 -6.66 0.30 -9.82
CA SER A 26 -5.53 1.18 -9.46
C SER A 26 -6.00 2.12 -8.35
N ILE A 27 -5.21 2.26 -7.28
CA ILE A 27 -5.44 3.20 -6.18
C ILE A 27 -5.28 4.61 -6.77
N PRO A 28 -6.35 5.41 -6.82
CA PRO A 28 -6.25 6.78 -7.30
C PRO A 28 -5.62 7.67 -6.23
N GLY A 29 -5.03 8.78 -6.67
CA GLY A 29 -4.67 9.88 -5.79
C GLY A 29 -5.92 10.58 -5.24
N GLU A 30 -5.76 11.25 -4.12
CA GLU A 30 -6.81 12.00 -3.43
C GLU A 30 -7.46 13.05 -4.33
N ARG A 31 -6.64 13.77 -5.10
CA ARG A 31 -7.08 14.81 -6.04
C ARG A 31 -7.47 14.27 -7.42
N SER A 32 -7.46 12.95 -7.59
CA SER A 32 -7.80 12.30 -8.85
C SER A 32 -9.26 12.53 -9.21
N THR A 33 -9.53 13.04 -10.41
CA THR A 33 -10.86 13.32 -10.96
C THR A 33 -11.18 12.36 -12.11
N ASP A 34 -12.36 12.50 -12.72
CA ASP A 34 -12.71 11.67 -13.88
C ASP A 34 -11.88 12.00 -15.12
N THR A 35 -11.53 13.27 -15.29
CA THR A 35 -10.74 13.79 -16.42
C THR A 35 -9.24 13.77 -16.16
N THR A 36 -8.82 13.91 -14.89
CA THR A 36 -7.41 14.05 -14.53
C THR A 36 -7.04 13.02 -13.48
N LYS A 37 -6.42 11.93 -13.95
CA LYS A 37 -6.01 10.82 -13.07
C LYS A 37 -4.69 11.14 -12.38
N THR A 38 -4.74 11.29 -11.06
CA THR A 38 -3.56 11.32 -10.19
C THR A 38 -3.43 10.01 -9.42
N HIS A 39 -2.26 9.77 -8.83
CA HIS A 39 -1.89 8.53 -8.14
C HIS A 39 -1.05 8.82 -6.90
N PRO A 40 -1.01 7.92 -5.90
CA PRO A 40 -0.15 8.08 -4.74
C PRO A 40 1.27 8.47 -5.14
N THR A 41 1.77 9.58 -4.62
CA THR A 41 3.05 10.16 -5.05
C THR A 41 3.84 10.62 -3.85
N ILE A 42 5.12 10.25 -3.81
CA ILE A 42 6.06 10.71 -2.80
C ILE A 42 7.10 11.65 -3.41
N LYS A 43 7.64 12.53 -2.56
CA LYS A 43 8.82 13.35 -2.83
C LYS A 43 9.92 12.97 -1.84
N ILE A 44 11.13 12.78 -2.35
CA ILE A 44 12.33 12.57 -1.55
C ILE A 44 13.08 13.90 -1.51
N HIS A 45 13.07 14.54 -0.34
CA HIS A 45 13.71 15.84 -0.14
C HIS A 45 15.22 15.70 0.01
N ASN A 46 15.94 16.66 -0.59
CA ASN A 46 17.39 16.80 -0.52
C ASN A 46 18.17 15.58 -1.03
N TYR A 47 17.58 14.83 -1.96
CA TYR A 47 18.21 13.67 -2.57
C TYR A 47 17.78 13.51 -4.03
N GLN A 48 18.76 13.31 -4.91
CA GLN A 48 18.59 12.89 -6.30
C GLN A 48 19.72 11.91 -6.60
N GLY A 49 19.37 10.65 -6.83
CA GLY A 49 20.34 9.58 -7.00
C GLY A 49 19.71 8.19 -6.90
N PRO A 50 20.52 7.13 -7.04
CA PRO A 50 20.03 5.76 -7.02
C PRO A 50 19.39 5.38 -5.68
N GLY A 51 18.18 4.86 -5.73
CA GLY A 51 17.51 4.36 -4.53
C GLY A 51 16.45 3.33 -4.88
N LYS A 52 15.88 2.72 -3.84
CA LYS A 52 14.81 1.73 -3.93
C LYS A 52 13.64 2.15 -3.06
N VAL A 53 12.43 1.86 -3.51
CA VAL A 53 11.23 2.00 -2.70
C VAL A 53 10.51 0.65 -2.58
N ARG A 54 10.00 0.38 -1.39
CA ARG A 54 9.01 -0.66 -1.12
C ARG A 54 7.75 0.00 -0.59
N ILE A 55 6.59 -0.50 -1.02
CA ILE A 55 5.29 -0.08 -0.51
C ILE A 55 4.56 -1.30 0.03
N SER A 56 4.32 -1.31 1.33
CA SER A 56 3.63 -2.37 2.05
C SER A 56 2.25 -1.91 2.53
N LEU A 57 1.32 -2.85 2.74
CA LEU A 57 0.06 -2.58 3.42
C LEU A 57 0.22 -2.77 4.94
N VAL A 58 -0.25 -1.80 5.72
CA VAL A 58 -0.28 -1.86 7.19
C VAL A 58 -1.66 -1.55 7.75
N THR A 59 -1.90 -1.92 9.01
CA THR A 59 -3.14 -1.62 9.72
C THR A 59 -3.37 -0.11 9.86
N LYS A 60 -4.64 0.30 9.86
CA LYS A 60 -5.06 1.69 9.98
C LYS A 60 -4.57 2.35 11.28
N GLU A 61 -4.74 1.68 12.40
CA GLU A 61 -4.38 2.21 13.72
C GLU A 61 -2.97 1.80 14.11
N ALA A 62 -2.31 2.66 14.89
CA ALA A 62 -1.05 2.32 15.54
C ALA A 62 -1.31 1.40 16.76
N PRO A 63 -0.39 0.49 17.10
CA PRO A 63 0.85 0.20 16.37
C PRO A 63 0.58 -0.48 15.02
N HIS A 64 1.31 -0.05 13.97
CA HIS A 64 1.05 -0.47 12.59
C HIS A 64 1.57 -1.89 12.34
N ARG A 65 0.66 -2.85 12.24
CA ARG A 65 0.95 -4.25 11.92
C ARG A 65 0.91 -4.48 10.40
N PRO A 66 1.67 -5.44 9.86
CA PRO A 66 1.54 -5.86 8.47
C PRO A 66 0.11 -6.31 8.17
N HIS A 67 -0.50 -5.74 7.13
CA HIS A 67 -1.88 -6.07 6.78
C HIS A 67 -1.94 -7.40 5.99
N PRO A 68 -2.95 -8.25 6.22
CA PRO A 68 -3.07 -9.54 5.54
C PRO A 68 -3.47 -9.43 4.06
N HIS A 69 -4.10 -8.33 3.64
CA HIS A 69 -4.36 -8.07 2.22
C HIS A 69 -3.07 -7.90 1.42
N ASP A 70 -3.11 -8.25 0.13
CA ASP A 70 -1.98 -8.11 -0.78
C ASP A 70 -2.09 -6.78 -1.55
N LEU A 71 -0.97 -6.06 -1.65
CA LEU A 71 -0.79 -5.08 -2.73
C LEU A 71 -0.44 -5.86 -4.00
N VAL A 72 -1.18 -5.62 -5.07
CA VAL A 72 -1.04 -6.31 -6.36
C VAL A 72 -0.93 -5.29 -7.49
N GLY A 73 -0.28 -5.64 -8.58
CA GLY A 73 -0.03 -4.68 -9.64
C GLY A 73 1.28 -4.94 -10.36
N LYS A 74 1.68 -3.95 -11.18
CA LYS A 74 3.01 -3.95 -11.77
C LYS A 74 4.05 -3.83 -10.65
N ASP A 75 5.15 -4.58 -10.77
CA ASP A 75 6.27 -4.61 -9.81
C ASP A 75 5.87 -5.00 -8.37
N CYS A 76 4.69 -5.62 -8.20
CA CYS A 76 4.26 -6.18 -6.93
C CYS A 76 4.64 -7.65 -6.83
N LYS A 77 5.14 -8.06 -5.66
CA LYS A 77 5.44 -9.44 -5.31
C LYS A 77 5.12 -9.64 -3.84
N GLU A 78 4.61 -10.83 -3.49
CA GLU A 78 4.41 -11.23 -2.08
C GLU A 78 3.58 -10.24 -1.22
N GLY A 79 2.69 -9.48 -1.87
CA GLY A 79 1.79 -8.52 -1.22
C GLY A 79 2.40 -7.14 -0.94
N TYR A 80 3.57 -6.82 -1.51
CA TYR A 80 4.15 -5.48 -1.51
C TYR A 80 4.62 -5.07 -2.92
N TYR A 81 4.74 -3.78 -3.16
CA TYR A 81 5.37 -3.21 -4.35
C TYR A 81 6.85 -2.97 -4.06
N GLU A 82 7.74 -3.23 -5.02
CA GLU A 82 9.16 -2.89 -4.90
C GLU A 82 9.76 -2.50 -6.25
N ALA A 83 10.42 -1.35 -6.31
CA ALA A 83 11.08 -0.88 -7.53
C ALA A 83 12.26 0.04 -7.23
N GLU A 84 13.17 0.16 -8.20
CA GLU A 84 14.22 1.18 -8.21
C GLU A 84 13.63 2.56 -8.53
N LEU A 85 14.13 3.57 -7.85
CA LEU A 85 13.79 4.97 -8.03
C LEU A 85 14.66 5.55 -9.16
N SER A 86 14.03 6.30 -10.07
CA SER A 86 14.76 7.03 -11.13
C SER A 86 15.73 8.04 -10.49
N PRO A 87 17.04 7.92 -10.73
CA PRO A 87 18.04 8.77 -10.08
C PRO A 87 17.96 10.24 -10.51
N GLU A 88 17.32 10.54 -11.64
CA GLU A 88 17.14 11.88 -12.19
C GLU A 88 15.93 12.62 -11.59
N ARG A 89 15.14 11.97 -10.73
CA ARG A 89 13.89 12.50 -10.19
C ARG A 89 13.88 12.41 -8.67
N SER A 90 13.27 13.42 -8.04
CA SER A 90 12.97 13.40 -6.61
C SER A 90 11.50 13.11 -6.32
N ILE A 91 10.65 13.04 -7.36
CA ILE A 91 9.21 12.81 -7.25
C ILE A 91 8.86 11.51 -7.97
N HIS A 92 8.17 10.62 -7.27
CA HIS A 92 7.84 9.28 -7.75
C HIS A 92 6.35 9.00 -7.54
N SER A 93 5.65 8.73 -8.63
CA SER A 93 4.21 8.44 -8.65
C SER A 93 3.98 6.96 -8.92
N PHE A 94 3.13 6.33 -8.11
CA PHE A 94 2.92 4.89 -8.11
C PHE A 94 1.56 4.53 -8.70
N GLN A 95 1.60 4.04 -9.93
CA GLN A 95 0.41 3.68 -10.70
C GLN A 95 0.21 2.17 -10.71
N ASN A 96 -0.97 1.72 -11.11
CA ASN A 96 -1.31 0.30 -11.27
C ASN A 96 -1.17 -0.52 -9.96
N LEU A 97 -1.38 0.13 -8.81
CA LEU A 97 -1.43 -0.51 -7.51
C LEU A 97 -2.87 -0.85 -7.16
N GLY A 98 -3.19 -2.12 -6.98
CA GLY A 98 -4.49 -2.62 -6.55
C GLY A 98 -4.41 -3.29 -5.18
N ILE A 99 -5.55 -3.45 -4.52
CA ILE A 99 -5.63 -4.16 -3.22
C ILE A 99 -6.42 -5.44 -3.41
N GLN A 100 -5.76 -6.57 -3.21
CA GLN A 100 -6.37 -7.88 -3.21
C GLN A 100 -6.68 -8.30 -1.78
N CYS A 101 -7.98 -8.41 -1.47
CA CYS A 101 -8.43 -8.76 -0.12
C CYS A 101 -8.43 -10.27 0.12
N VAL A 102 -7.99 -10.67 1.31
CA VAL A 102 -8.05 -12.05 1.78
C VAL A 102 -9.39 -12.34 2.49
N ARG A 103 -9.75 -13.62 2.56
CA ARG A 103 -10.91 -14.07 3.36
C ARG A 103 -10.47 -14.28 4.80
N LYS A 104 -11.42 -14.19 5.75
CA LYS A 104 -11.13 -14.37 7.19
C LYS A 104 -10.44 -15.70 7.50
N ARG A 105 -10.83 -16.78 6.80
CA ARG A 105 -10.21 -18.11 6.95
C ARG A 105 -8.74 -18.19 6.52
N ASP A 106 -8.29 -17.27 5.67
CA ASP A 106 -6.95 -17.24 5.08
C ASP A 106 -6.03 -16.24 5.82
N LEU A 107 -6.53 -15.60 6.88
CA LEU A 107 -5.85 -14.52 7.60
C LEU A 107 -4.54 -14.98 8.23
N GLU A 108 -4.55 -16.08 8.98
CA GLU A 108 -3.34 -16.60 9.65
C GLU A 108 -2.24 -16.92 8.65
N LYS A 109 -2.60 -17.59 7.55
CA LYS A 109 -1.68 -17.91 6.46
C LYS A 109 -1.11 -16.64 5.81
N ALA A 110 -1.94 -15.63 5.60
CA ALA A 110 -1.51 -14.36 5.01
C ALA A 110 -0.54 -13.62 5.93
N VAL A 111 -0.83 -13.54 7.24
CA VAL A 111 0.06 -12.91 8.23
C VAL A 111 1.39 -13.66 8.33
N ALA A 112 1.37 -15.00 8.39
CA ALA A 112 2.59 -15.81 8.41
C ALA A 112 3.48 -15.54 7.18
N LYS A 113 2.87 -15.44 5.99
CA LYS A 113 3.58 -15.08 4.75
C LYS A 113 4.24 -13.70 4.82
N ARG A 114 3.65 -12.72 5.52
CA ARG A 114 4.28 -11.40 5.71
C ARG A 114 5.58 -11.50 6.49
N ILE A 115 5.65 -12.41 7.45
CA ILE A 115 6.86 -12.61 8.26
C ILE A 115 7.91 -13.38 7.49
N GLU A 116 7.52 -14.45 6.80
CA GLU A 116 8.41 -15.23 5.92
C GLU A 116 9.09 -14.34 4.87
N THR A 117 8.37 -13.36 4.31
CA THR A 117 8.85 -12.48 3.24
C THR A 117 9.49 -11.18 3.75
N GLY A 118 9.69 -11.04 5.07
CA GLY A 118 10.24 -9.83 5.67
C GLY A 118 9.39 -8.57 5.44
N ASN A 119 8.09 -8.73 5.19
CA ASN A 119 7.13 -7.66 4.99
C ASN A 119 6.56 -7.17 6.33
N ASN A 120 7.44 -6.76 7.24
CA ASN A 120 7.10 -6.23 8.56
C ASN A 120 7.76 -4.87 8.80
N PRO A 121 7.26 -3.77 8.19
CA PRO A 121 7.94 -2.47 8.19
C PRO A 121 8.30 -1.94 9.57
N PHE A 122 7.42 -2.16 10.56
CA PHE A 122 7.61 -1.66 11.93
C PHE A 122 8.25 -2.70 12.86
N ASN A 123 8.70 -3.85 12.33
CA ASN A 123 9.29 -4.94 13.11
C ASN A 123 8.42 -5.36 14.30
N MET A 124 7.10 -5.41 14.10
CA MET A 124 6.15 -5.82 15.14
C MET A 124 6.46 -7.25 15.60
N PRO A 125 6.53 -7.52 16.90
CA PRO A 125 6.79 -8.85 17.43
C PRO A 125 5.62 -9.80 17.13
N MET A 126 5.89 -11.11 17.06
CA MET A 126 4.90 -12.10 16.62
C MET A 126 3.64 -12.12 17.51
N GLU A 127 3.78 -11.79 18.79
CA GLU A 127 2.69 -11.72 19.75
C GLU A 127 1.67 -10.64 19.38
N GLU A 128 2.16 -9.49 18.91
CA GLU A 128 1.33 -8.35 18.49
C GLU A 128 0.62 -8.60 17.16
N LEU A 129 1.11 -9.55 16.35
CA LEU A 129 0.48 -9.95 15.09
C LEU A 129 -0.75 -10.83 15.28
N LYS A 130 -0.98 -11.33 16.50
CA LYS A 130 -2.18 -12.12 16.82
C LYS A 130 -3.42 -11.21 16.91
N GLY A 131 -4.58 -11.82 16.76
CA GLY A 131 -5.87 -11.15 16.94
C GLY A 131 -6.50 -10.65 15.64
N ASP A 132 -7.57 -9.88 15.81
CA ASP A 132 -8.40 -9.44 14.69
C ASP A 132 -7.75 -8.30 13.89
N TYR A 133 -8.05 -8.29 12.60
CA TYR A 133 -7.66 -7.25 11.65
C TYR A 133 -8.90 -6.59 11.07
N ASP A 134 -8.88 -5.26 10.95
CA ASP A 134 -9.89 -4.54 10.17
C ASP A 134 -9.65 -4.75 8.67
N LEU A 135 -10.34 -5.73 8.09
CA LEU A 135 -10.22 -6.05 6.66
C LEU A 135 -10.86 -5.00 5.74
N ASN A 136 -11.46 -3.94 6.27
CA ASN A 136 -12.07 -2.87 5.49
C ASN A 136 -11.19 -1.63 5.39
N ALA A 137 -10.03 -1.58 6.07
CA ALA A 137 -9.17 -0.41 6.05
C ALA A 137 -7.69 -0.78 6.06
N VAL A 138 -6.93 -0.16 5.15
CA VAL A 138 -5.46 -0.32 5.08
C VAL A 138 -4.79 1.05 5.00
N ARG A 139 -3.49 1.11 5.26
CA ARG A 139 -2.64 2.25 4.89
C ARG A 139 -1.47 1.76 4.03
N LEU A 140 -0.98 2.61 3.14
CA LEU A 140 0.28 2.41 2.44
C LEU A 140 1.42 2.82 3.37
N CYS A 141 2.42 1.96 3.53
CA CYS A 141 3.66 2.27 4.23
C CYS A 141 4.79 2.34 3.19
N PHE A 142 5.37 3.52 3.00
CA PHE A 142 6.49 3.76 2.10
C PHE A 142 7.81 3.54 2.86
N GLN A 143 8.59 2.56 2.40
CA GLN A 143 9.96 2.32 2.87
C GLN A 143 10.91 2.71 1.73
N VAL A 144 11.81 3.66 1.98
CA VAL A 144 12.74 4.16 0.96
C VAL A 144 14.17 3.92 1.42
N TRP A 145 14.98 3.35 0.55
CA TRP A 145 16.42 3.24 0.72
C TRP A 145 17.10 4.09 -0.34
N ILE A 146 18.06 4.91 0.08
CA ILE A 146 18.85 5.75 -0.82
C ILE A 146 20.32 5.36 -0.71
N ARG A 147 21.07 5.54 -1.80
CA ARG A 147 22.52 5.37 -1.78
C ARG A 147 23.20 6.72 -1.55
N ASP A 148 24.00 6.80 -0.50
CA ASP A 148 24.83 7.96 -0.22
C ASP A 148 25.84 8.17 -1.35
N THR A 149 25.87 9.36 -1.92
CA THR A 149 26.67 9.66 -3.12
C THR A 149 28.17 9.78 -2.83
N GLY A 150 28.57 10.03 -1.58
CA GLY A 150 29.97 10.14 -1.20
C GLY A 150 30.58 8.81 -0.76
N THR A 151 29.83 8.03 0.01
CA THR A 151 30.30 6.78 0.65
C THR A 151 29.81 5.52 -0.05
N GLY A 152 28.78 5.62 -0.89
CA GLY A 152 28.14 4.48 -1.54
C GLY A 152 27.28 3.61 -0.61
N HIS A 153 27.17 3.96 0.68
CA HIS A 153 26.36 3.24 1.66
C HIS A 153 24.86 3.36 1.36
N VAL A 154 24.12 2.29 1.58
CA VAL A 154 22.66 2.29 1.49
C VAL A 154 22.09 2.64 2.87
N MET A 155 21.24 3.66 2.93
CA MET A 155 20.55 4.06 4.15
C MET A 155 19.03 4.02 3.96
N GLN A 156 18.31 3.56 4.98
CA GLN A 156 16.86 3.60 5.01
C GLN A 156 16.40 4.95 5.57
N LEU A 157 15.53 5.64 4.82
CA LEU A 157 14.86 6.84 5.30
C LEU A 157 13.72 6.46 6.26
N PRO A 158 13.31 7.38 7.17
CA PRO A 158 12.16 7.16 8.03
C PRO A 158 10.92 6.73 7.24
N LEU A 159 10.19 5.75 7.79
CA LEU A 159 8.96 5.24 7.20
C LEU A 159 7.90 6.34 7.14
N VAL A 160 7.12 6.36 6.06
CA VAL A 160 5.99 7.29 5.92
C VAL A 160 4.73 6.49 5.63
N VAL A 161 3.68 6.76 6.40
CA VAL A 161 2.40 6.06 6.29
C VAL A 161 1.36 7.00 5.71
N SER A 162 0.61 6.54 4.71
CA SER A 162 -0.45 7.30 4.08
C SER A 162 -1.67 7.49 4.97
N GLN A 163 -2.59 8.35 4.55
CA GLN A 163 -3.97 8.30 5.03
C GLN A 163 -4.63 6.94 4.74
N PRO A 164 -5.66 6.53 5.50
CA PRO A 164 -6.27 5.22 5.33
C PRO A 164 -7.09 5.12 4.04
N ILE A 165 -7.07 3.94 3.44
CA ILE A 165 -7.88 3.54 2.29
C ILE A 165 -8.93 2.57 2.79
N TYR A 166 -10.21 2.86 2.52
CA TYR A 166 -11.35 2.07 2.95
C TYR A 166 -11.94 1.29 1.78
N ASP A 167 -12.27 0.02 2.03
CA ASP A 167 -12.97 -0.85 1.09
C ASP A 167 -14.38 -0.33 0.82
N ASN A 168 -14.65 0.06 -0.43
CA ASN A 168 -15.97 0.47 -0.86
C ASN A 168 -16.83 -0.73 -1.31
N ARG A 169 -17.28 -1.54 -0.35
CA ARG A 169 -18.22 -2.65 -0.63
C ARG A 169 -19.57 -2.17 -1.16
N GLU A 170 -19.99 -0.97 -0.76
CA GLU A 170 -21.30 -0.37 -1.10
C GLU A 170 -21.40 0.25 -2.50
N TYR A 171 -20.29 0.36 -3.25
CA TYR A 171 -20.35 0.93 -4.61
C TYR A 171 -21.34 0.16 -5.51
N LEU A 172 -21.54 -1.14 -5.26
CA LEU A 172 -22.56 -1.93 -5.95
C LEU A 172 -23.99 -1.59 -5.52
N ALA A 173 -24.24 -1.30 -4.25
CA ALA A 173 -25.58 -0.98 -3.74
C ALA A 173 -26.08 0.37 -4.27
N ARG A 174 -25.19 1.36 -4.40
CA ARG A 174 -25.54 2.70 -4.89
C ARG A 174 -25.60 2.82 -6.42
N THR A 175 -24.77 2.06 -7.15
CA THR A 175 -24.74 2.14 -8.62
C THR A 175 -25.80 1.26 -9.30
N LEU A 176 -26.29 0.22 -8.62
CA LEU A 176 -27.29 -0.72 -9.18
C LEU A 176 -28.64 -0.69 -8.46
N GLY A 177 -28.84 0.17 -7.45
CA GLY A 177 -30.10 0.26 -6.72
C GLY A 177 -30.50 -1.03 -5.98
N VAL A 178 -29.54 -1.91 -5.66
CA VAL A 178 -29.83 -3.17 -4.95
C VAL A 178 -29.67 -2.94 -3.45
N LYS A 179 -30.78 -3.04 -2.71
CA LYS A 179 -30.77 -3.10 -1.24
C LYS A 179 -30.00 -4.36 -0.80
N LEU A 180 -28.88 -4.18 -0.12
CA LEU A 180 -28.22 -5.27 0.61
C LEU A 180 -29.13 -5.65 1.79
N LYS A 181 -29.57 -6.91 1.84
CA LYS A 181 -30.26 -7.46 3.01
C LYS A 181 -29.27 -7.51 4.19
N ALA A 182 -29.76 -7.09 5.36
CA ALA A 182 -29.07 -7.13 6.64
C ALA A 182 -28.65 -8.55 7.01
#